data_AF-A0A424NXU6-F1
#
_entry.id   AF-A0A424NXU6-F1
#
_cell.length_a   1.000
_cell.length_b   1.000
_cell.length_c   1.000
_cell.angle_alpha   90.00
_cell.angle_beta   90.00
_cell.angle_gamma   90.00
#
_symmetry.space_group_name_H-M   'P 1'
#
loop_
_entity.id
_entity.type
_entity.pdbx_description
1 polymer ?
#
loop_
_entity_poly.entity_id
_entity_poly.type
_entity_poly.pdbx_seq_one_letter_code
_entity_poly.pdbx_strand_id
1 'polypeptide(L)'
;MKTVLLLGLGRSTHTLVKYLAVNSKRLNINLVLADYNHNNFIQSFIHQDLCSFINLDINNHLLRKKYIAKSDLIISMLPPKFHYIVAKDCIEFKKNLITASYVSDDIAKLDEEAKKADILILNEIGLDPGIDHISAMDMIDKLNEKGARITVFKSFCGGLIAPQSDNNPWNYKFTWNPKNVILAGNAGASYLKNGSIKTFDYNQVFSNLEKVSIPNHGLFESYANRDSLHYQKKYNLSDAKTIVRGTLRKVGFAKAWDVFVNLGMTSESINNKLIDEKVFNSYIESLNDSDIKSKMDYLD
;
A
#
# COMPACT_ATOMS: atom_id res chain seq x y z
N MET A 1 -13.87 -10.51 28.07
CA MET A 1 -12.79 -10.62 27.08
C MET A 1 -13.37 -10.41 25.69
N LYS A 2 -12.76 -9.57 24.86
CA LYS A 2 -13.23 -9.27 23.49
C LYS A 2 -12.56 -10.19 22.47
N THR A 3 -13.24 -10.55 21.39
CA THR A 3 -12.68 -11.41 20.34
C THR A 3 -12.29 -10.57 19.12
N VAL A 4 -11.02 -10.66 18.72
CA VAL A 4 -10.48 -10.02 17.51
C VAL A 4 -10.25 -11.09 16.45
N LEU A 5 -10.90 -10.97 15.30
CA LEU A 5 -10.67 -11.82 14.13
C LEU A 5 -9.74 -11.10 13.15
N LEU A 6 -8.55 -11.66 12.93
CA LEU A 6 -7.57 -11.16 11.99
C LEU A 6 -7.57 -12.02 10.72
N LEU A 7 -8.05 -11.44 9.63
CA LEU A 7 -8.15 -12.08 8.32
C LEU A 7 -6.90 -11.75 7.47
N GLY A 8 -6.20 -12.79 6.99
CA GLY A 8 -5.02 -12.65 6.14
C GLY A 8 -3.70 -12.54 6.92
N LEU A 9 -2.89 -13.58 6.83
CA LEU A 9 -1.65 -13.78 7.60
C LEU A 9 -0.42 -13.77 6.69
N GLY A 10 -0.47 -12.91 5.66
CA GLY A 10 0.64 -12.62 4.78
C GLY A 10 1.79 -11.89 5.50
N ARG A 11 2.90 -11.68 4.78
CA ARG A 11 4.15 -11.12 5.32
C ARG A 11 3.96 -9.78 6.06
N SER A 12 3.13 -8.90 5.52
CA SER A 12 2.86 -7.57 6.10
C SER A 12 2.09 -7.63 7.43
N THR A 13 1.47 -8.76 7.77
CA THR A 13 0.66 -8.92 8.99
C THR A 13 1.48 -9.43 10.18
N HIS A 14 2.73 -9.89 9.96
CA HIS A 14 3.56 -10.52 10.99
C HIS A 14 3.77 -9.65 12.23
N THR A 15 4.09 -8.37 12.05
CA THR A 15 4.28 -7.42 13.15
C THR A 15 2.99 -7.23 13.95
N LEU A 16 1.84 -7.16 13.27
CA LEU A 16 0.54 -7.01 13.91
C LEU A 16 0.16 -8.26 14.73
N VAL A 17 0.36 -9.46 14.16
CA VAL A 17 0.14 -10.73 14.87
C VAL A 17 0.99 -10.78 16.13
N LYS A 18 2.30 -10.52 16.01
CA LYS A 18 3.21 -10.50 17.16
C LYS A 18 2.74 -9.53 18.24
N TYR A 19 2.37 -8.30 17.85
CA TYR A 19 1.89 -7.28 18.78
C TYR A 19 0.63 -7.75 19.52
N LEU A 20 -0.40 -8.18 18.79
CA LEU A 20 -1.67 -8.59 19.36
C LEU A 20 -1.54 -9.85 20.23
N ALA A 21 -0.79 -10.86 19.78
CA ALA A 21 -0.59 -12.09 20.53
C ALA A 21 0.16 -11.84 21.85
N VAL A 22 1.30 -11.12 21.80
CA VAL A 22 2.10 -10.78 22.99
C VAL A 22 1.32 -9.92 23.98
N ASN A 23 0.46 -9.02 23.49
CA ASN A 23 -0.31 -8.12 24.34
C ASN A 23 -1.73 -8.62 24.66
N SER A 24 -2.12 -9.82 24.21
CA SER A 24 -3.49 -10.34 24.30
C SER A 24 -4.06 -10.29 25.73
N LYS A 25 -3.28 -10.76 26.71
CA LYS A 25 -3.64 -10.73 28.14
C LYS A 25 -3.85 -9.30 28.65
N ARG A 26 -2.92 -8.39 28.33
CA ARG A 26 -2.98 -6.97 28.75
C ARG A 26 -4.17 -6.24 28.11
N LEU A 27 -4.45 -6.53 26.83
CA LEU A 27 -5.56 -5.95 26.08
C LEU A 27 -6.90 -6.62 26.40
N ASN A 28 -6.92 -7.71 27.17
CA ASN A 28 -8.10 -8.53 27.47
C ASN A 28 -8.83 -8.98 26.18
N ILE A 29 -8.06 -9.50 25.22
CA ILE A 29 -8.56 -10.02 23.94
C ILE A 29 -8.25 -11.50 23.73
N ASN A 30 -9.18 -12.19 23.07
CA ASN A 30 -8.95 -13.46 22.41
C ASN A 30 -8.69 -13.22 20.92
N LEU A 31 -7.55 -13.63 20.41
CA LEU A 31 -7.13 -13.43 19.03
C LEU A 31 -7.44 -14.68 18.20
N VAL A 32 -8.20 -14.50 17.12
CA VAL A 32 -8.49 -15.55 16.14
C VAL A 32 -7.80 -15.17 14.84
N LEU A 33 -6.79 -15.94 14.46
CA LEU A 33 -6.03 -15.78 13.22
C LEU A 33 -6.70 -16.62 12.12
N ALA A 34 -6.97 -16.03 10.96
CA ALA A 34 -7.66 -16.72 9.87
C ALA A 34 -6.96 -16.51 8.53
N ASP A 35 -6.64 -17.62 7.85
CA ASP A 35 -6.12 -17.61 6.49
C ASP A 35 -6.43 -18.94 5.78
N TYR A 36 -6.31 -18.96 4.46
CA TYR A 36 -6.47 -20.16 3.65
C TYR A 36 -5.36 -21.19 3.94
N ASN A 37 -4.13 -20.71 4.16
CA ASN A 37 -2.97 -21.55 4.45
C ASN A 37 -2.45 -21.34 5.86
N HIS A 38 -2.00 -22.42 6.48
CA HIS A 38 -1.25 -22.33 7.73
C HIS A 38 0.13 -21.69 7.47
N ASN A 39 0.57 -20.80 8.37
CA ASN A 39 1.87 -20.12 8.27
C ASN A 39 2.81 -20.59 9.40
N ASN A 40 4.06 -20.92 9.11
CA ASN A 40 5.02 -21.32 10.16
C ASN A 40 5.28 -20.19 11.17
N PHE A 41 5.19 -18.92 10.75
CA PHE A 41 5.37 -17.77 11.62
C PHE A 41 4.39 -17.77 12.81
N ILE A 42 3.14 -18.20 12.60
CA ILE A 42 2.10 -18.10 13.62
C ILE A 42 2.16 -19.24 14.67
N GLN A 43 2.92 -20.31 14.41
CA GLN A 43 3.00 -21.48 15.31
C GLN A 43 3.42 -21.08 16.73
N SER A 44 4.42 -20.20 16.84
CA SER A 44 4.91 -19.73 18.14
C SER A 44 3.89 -18.92 18.95
N PHE A 45 2.81 -18.44 18.33
CA PHE A 45 1.79 -17.63 18.98
C PHE A 45 0.51 -18.42 19.32
N ILE A 46 0.14 -19.42 18.52
CA ILE A 46 -1.11 -20.19 18.70
C ILE A 46 -1.06 -21.09 19.96
N HIS A 47 0.12 -21.44 20.45
CA HIS A 47 0.28 -22.21 21.69
C HIS A 47 0.14 -21.36 22.97
N GLN A 48 -0.21 -20.07 22.86
CA GLN A 48 -0.51 -19.20 23.99
C GLN A 48 -2.04 -19.11 24.16
N ASP A 49 -2.54 -19.30 25.39
CA ASP A 49 -3.97 -19.53 25.72
C ASP A 49 -5.02 -18.58 25.09
N LEU A 50 -4.62 -17.42 24.56
CA LEU A 50 -5.51 -16.39 24.01
C LEU A 50 -5.33 -16.17 22.50
N CYS A 51 -4.70 -17.11 21.79
CA CYS A 51 -4.50 -17.04 20.35
C CYS A 51 -4.84 -18.38 19.70
N SER A 52 -5.70 -18.35 18.68
CA SER A 52 -6.13 -19.55 17.94
C SER A 52 -6.01 -19.31 16.44
N PHE A 53 -5.94 -20.39 15.67
CA PHE A 53 -5.93 -20.35 14.21
C PHE A 53 -7.13 -21.08 13.63
N ILE A 54 -7.70 -20.52 12.57
CA ILE A 54 -8.73 -21.15 11.75
C ILE A 54 -8.30 -21.18 10.29
N ASN A 55 -8.49 -22.33 9.64
CA ASN A 55 -8.39 -22.41 8.20
C ASN A 55 -9.67 -21.82 7.59
N LEU A 56 -9.54 -20.76 6.80
CA LEU A 56 -10.67 -20.03 6.22
C LEU A 56 -10.36 -19.59 4.80
N ASP A 57 -11.05 -20.17 3.81
CA ASP A 57 -11.27 -19.51 2.53
C ASP A 57 -12.26 -18.37 2.72
N ILE A 58 -11.83 -17.13 2.44
CA ILE A 58 -12.69 -15.96 2.56
C ILE A 58 -13.90 -16.02 1.64
N ASN A 59 -13.89 -16.81 0.57
CA ASN A 59 -15.05 -16.98 -0.31
C ASN A 59 -16.10 -17.94 0.28
N ASN A 60 -15.76 -18.73 1.29
CA ASN A 60 -16.71 -19.56 2.02
C ASN A 60 -17.60 -18.69 2.92
N HIS A 61 -18.74 -18.27 2.38
CA HIS A 61 -19.66 -17.37 3.08
C HIS A 61 -20.17 -17.93 4.41
N LEU A 62 -20.42 -19.23 4.52
CA LEU A 62 -20.91 -19.83 5.77
C LEU A 62 -19.88 -19.70 6.90
N LEU A 63 -18.62 -20.06 6.63
CA LEU A 63 -17.56 -19.94 7.63
C LEU A 63 -17.21 -18.48 7.91
N ARG A 64 -17.10 -17.64 6.88
CA ARG A 64 -16.81 -16.21 7.02
C ARG A 64 -17.84 -15.53 7.93
N LYS A 65 -19.13 -15.70 7.64
CA LYS A 65 -20.22 -15.17 8.47
C LYS A 65 -20.20 -15.72 9.89
N LYS A 66 -20.01 -17.03 10.05
CA LYS A 66 -19.94 -17.69 11.37
C LYS A 66 -18.87 -17.06 12.27
N TYR A 67 -17.67 -16.82 11.75
CA TYR A 67 -16.58 -16.26 12.55
C TYR A 67 -16.73 -14.75 12.76
N ILE A 68 -17.16 -13.98 11.75
CA ILE A 68 -17.47 -12.55 11.91
C ILE A 68 -18.54 -12.34 12.99
N ALA A 69 -19.64 -13.09 12.96
CA ALA A 69 -20.72 -12.98 13.94
C ALA A 69 -20.25 -13.23 15.39
N LYS A 70 -19.28 -14.12 15.57
CA LYS A 70 -18.69 -14.50 16.87
C LYS A 70 -17.61 -13.55 17.38
N SER A 71 -17.18 -12.59 16.57
CA SER A 71 -16.14 -11.63 16.93
C SER A 71 -16.71 -10.29 17.38
N ASP A 72 -15.89 -9.47 18.03
CA ASP A 72 -16.22 -8.09 18.39
C ASP A 72 -15.57 -7.08 17.42
N LEU A 73 -14.39 -7.42 16.90
CA LEU A 73 -13.63 -6.60 15.95
C LEU A 73 -13.04 -7.49 14.86
N ILE A 74 -13.15 -7.04 13.62
CA ILE A 74 -12.55 -7.68 12.46
C ILE A 74 -11.41 -6.79 11.96
N ILE A 75 -10.24 -7.37 11.75
CA ILE A 75 -9.13 -6.72 11.09
C ILE A 75 -8.88 -7.47 9.77
N SER A 76 -9.00 -6.77 8.64
CA SER A 76 -8.75 -7.35 7.32
C SER A 76 -7.42 -6.88 6.76
N MET A 77 -6.47 -7.81 6.68
CA MET A 77 -5.18 -7.68 5.99
C MET A 77 -5.16 -8.46 4.66
N LEU A 78 -6.35 -8.76 4.13
CA LEU A 78 -6.55 -9.43 2.85
C LEU A 78 -6.28 -8.50 1.65
N PRO A 79 -6.11 -9.05 0.43
CA PRO A 79 -6.14 -8.25 -0.79
C PRO A 79 -7.40 -7.36 -0.89
N PRO A 80 -7.29 -6.12 -1.39
CA PRO A 80 -8.38 -5.13 -1.37
C PRO A 80 -9.73 -5.61 -1.95
N LYS A 81 -9.71 -6.49 -2.95
CA LYS A 81 -10.90 -7.06 -3.58
C LYS A 81 -11.83 -7.80 -2.60
N PHE A 82 -11.32 -8.28 -1.46
CA PHE A 82 -12.11 -9.01 -0.48
C PHE A 82 -12.71 -8.13 0.62
N HIS A 83 -12.30 -6.86 0.72
CA HIS A 83 -12.79 -5.99 1.81
C HIS A 83 -14.29 -5.75 1.71
N TYR A 84 -14.85 -5.66 0.50
CA TYR A 84 -16.28 -5.42 0.31
C TYR A 84 -17.15 -6.55 0.91
N ILE A 85 -16.83 -7.82 0.63
CA ILE A 85 -17.60 -8.95 1.17
C ILE A 85 -17.47 -9.06 2.69
N VAL A 86 -16.32 -8.69 3.25
CA VAL A 86 -16.11 -8.65 4.71
C VAL A 86 -16.90 -7.50 5.33
N ALA A 87 -16.88 -6.31 4.73
CA ALA A 87 -17.62 -5.14 5.20
C ALA A 87 -19.13 -5.39 5.23
N LYS A 88 -19.68 -6.03 4.20
CA LYS A 88 -21.10 -6.42 4.18
C LYS A 88 -21.49 -7.34 5.33
N ASP A 89 -20.69 -8.38 5.58
CA ASP A 89 -20.96 -9.29 6.69
C ASP A 89 -20.78 -8.57 8.05
N CYS A 90 -19.82 -7.63 8.15
CA CYS A 90 -19.66 -6.80 9.33
C CYS A 90 -20.89 -5.91 9.59
N ILE A 91 -21.47 -5.29 8.56
CA ILE A 91 -22.73 -4.52 8.65
C ILE A 91 -23.88 -5.42 9.11
N GLU A 92 -24.04 -6.59 8.47
CA GLU A 92 -25.10 -7.56 8.80
C GLU A 92 -25.06 -7.99 10.29
N PHE A 93 -23.86 -8.25 10.82
CA PHE A 93 -23.66 -8.69 12.20
C PHE A 93 -23.30 -7.56 13.17
N LYS A 94 -23.35 -6.30 12.73
CA LYS A 94 -22.99 -5.11 13.50
C LYS A 94 -21.61 -5.22 14.19
N LYS A 95 -20.59 -5.52 13.40
CA LYS A 95 -19.19 -5.66 13.85
C LYS A 95 -18.31 -4.56 13.27
N ASN A 96 -17.36 -4.08 14.07
CA ASN A 96 -16.39 -3.11 13.59
C ASN A 96 -15.36 -3.76 12.66
N LEU A 97 -14.89 -3.01 11.66
CA LEU A 97 -13.90 -3.43 10.68
C LEU A 97 -12.74 -2.44 10.63
N ILE A 98 -11.51 -2.96 10.62
CA ILE A 98 -10.28 -2.20 10.40
C ILE A 98 -9.54 -2.78 9.18
N THR A 99 -9.06 -1.94 8.28
CA THR A 99 -8.20 -2.34 7.14
C THR A 99 -7.06 -1.36 6.90
N ALA A 100 -5.94 -1.84 6.36
CA ALA A 100 -4.80 -1.00 5.97
C ALA A 100 -4.83 -0.60 4.47
N SER A 101 -5.99 -0.69 3.81
CA SER A 101 -6.15 -0.42 2.38
C SER A 101 -6.90 0.90 2.15
N TYR A 102 -6.69 1.50 0.97
CA TYR A 102 -7.49 2.62 0.47
C TYR A 102 -8.99 2.31 0.51
N VAL A 103 -9.82 3.33 0.74
CA VAL A 103 -11.27 3.23 0.56
C VAL A 103 -11.56 3.04 -0.92
N SER A 104 -12.16 1.90 -1.30
CA SER A 104 -12.64 1.68 -2.66
C SER A 104 -14.05 2.27 -2.85
N ASP A 105 -14.45 2.50 -4.09
CA ASP A 105 -15.80 2.99 -4.42
C ASP A 105 -16.90 2.10 -3.83
N ASP A 106 -16.71 0.78 -3.85
CA ASP A 106 -17.68 -0.17 -3.29
C ASP A 106 -17.75 -0.13 -1.76
N ILE A 107 -16.64 0.16 -1.08
CA ILE A 107 -16.65 0.40 0.37
C ILE A 107 -17.29 1.75 0.69
N ALA A 108 -16.98 2.79 -0.08
CA ALA A 108 -17.54 4.13 0.12
C ALA A 108 -19.08 4.15 0.01
N LYS A 109 -19.65 3.34 -0.88
CA LYS A 109 -21.12 3.18 -1.02
C LYS A 109 -21.79 2.58 0.23
N LEU A 110 -21.05 1.90 1.10
CA LEU A 110 -21.58 1.27 2.32
C LEU A 110 -21.65 2.23 3.52
N ASP A 111 -21.21 3.49 3.38
CA ASP A 111 -21.12 4.46 4.49
C ASP A 111 -22.45 4.64 5.23
N GLU A 112 -23.55 4.86 4.51
CA GLU A 112 -24.88 5.04 5.12
C GLU A 112 -25.41 3.76 5.77
N GLU A 113 -25.10 2.58 5.22
CA GLU A 113 -25.46 1.29 5.82
C GLU A 113 -24.65 1.04 7.11
N ALA A 114 -23.35 1.35 7.10
CA ALA A 114 -22.48 1.23 8.26
C ALA A 114 -22.91 2.17 9.41
N LYS A 115 -23.25 3.43 9.10
CA LYS A 115 -23.82 4.38 10.07
C LYS A 115 -25.14 3.89 10.67
N LYS A 116 -26.06 3.36 9.84
CA LYS A 116 -27.33 2.79 10.32
C LYS A 116 -27.13 1.55 11.19
N ALA A 117 -26.10 0.76 10.90
CA ALA A 117 -25.72 -0.39 11.70
C ALA A 117 -24.98 -0.03 13.00
N ASP A 118 -24.61 1.25 13.17
CA ASP A 118 -23.82 1.78 14.29
C ASP A 118 -22.47 1.08 14.45
N ILE A 119 -21.72 0.97 13.34
CA ILE A 119 -20.39 0.37 13.31
C ILE A 119 -19.34 1.29 12.70
N LEU A 120 -18.09 1.11 13.15
CA LEU A 120 -16.92 1.70 12.55
C LEU A 120 -16.37 0.78 11.45
N ILE A 121 -16.22 1.32 10.24
CA ILE A 121 -15.37 0.77 9.19
C ILE A 121 -14.20 1.73 8.98
N LEU A 122 -13.05 1.40 9.56
CA LEU A 122 -11.83 2.20 9.49
C LEU A 122 -10.89 1.62 8.44
N ASN A 123 -10.71 2.34 7.35
CA ASN A 123 -9.73 2.04 6.31
C ASN A 123 -8.44 2.84 6.52
N GLU A 124 -7.48 2.68 5.62
CA GLU A 124 -6.32 3.57 5.50
C GLU A 124 -5.52 3.74 6.80
N ILE A 125 -5.31 2.66 7.57
CA ILE A 125 -4.54 2.68 8.82
C ILE A 125 -3.25 1.85 8.76
N GLY A 126 -2.54 1.95 7.63
CA GLY A 126 -1.22 1.34 7.41
C GLY A 126 -0.07 2.35 7.49
N LEU A 127 0.90 2.21 6.57
CA LEU A 127 2.00 3.16 6.39
C LEU A 127 1.59 4.28 5.42
N ASP A 128 1.27 3.87 4.19
CA ASP A 128 0.81 4.70 3.08
C ASP A 128 -0.20 3.85 2.29
N PRO A 129 -1.51 3.97 2.55
CA PRO A 129 -2.15 5.02 3.36
C PRO A 129 -2.22 4.68 4.87
N GLY A 130 -1.98 5.67 5.73
CA GLY A 130 -2.15 5.62 7.19
C GLY A 130 -1.29 6.61 7.95
N ILE A 131 -0.09 6.21 8.35
CA ILE A 131 0.86 7.11 9.05
C ILE A 131 1.08 8.40 8.27
N ASP A 132 1.11 8.34 6.94
CA ASP A 132 1.23 9.51 6.08
C ASP A 132 0.03 10.48 6.24
N HIS A 133 -1.20 9.97 6.41
CA HIS A 133 -2.39 10.78 6.65
C HIS A 133 -2.35 11.42 8.03
N ILE A 134 -2.03 10.62 9.05
CA ILE A 134 -1.98 11.08 10.45
C ILE A 134 -0.91 12.18 10.61
N SER A 135 0.30 11.94 10.09
CA SER A 135 1.40 12.90 10.19
C SER A 135 1.19 14.16 9.34
N ALA A 136 0.58 14.03 8.16
CA ALA A 136 0.20 15.18 7.34
C ALA A 136 -0.82 16.06 8.08
N MET A 137 -1.92 15.47 8.56
CA MET A 137 -2.99 16.23 9.22
C MET A 137 -2.53 16.88 10.53
N ASP A 138 -1.74 16.19 11.36
CA ASP A 138 -1.17 16.79 12.58
C ASP A 138 -0.35 18.06 12.28
N MET A 139 0.46 18.04 11.22
CA MET A 139 1.21 19.22 10.80
C MET A 139 0.32 20.32 10.22
N ILE A 140 -0.66 19.93 9.38
CA ILE A 140 -1.59 20.86 8.73
C ILE A 140 -2.44 21.59 9.78
N ASP A 141 -3.00 20.87 10.73
CA ASP A 141 -3.84 21.44 11.78
C ASP A 141 -3.06 22.41 12.66
N LYS A 142 -1.85 22.03 13.11
CA LYS A 142 -0.95 22.93 13.88
C LYS A 142 -0.56 24.20 13.13
N LEU A 143 -0.45 24.14 11.81
CA LEU A 143 -0.16 25.32 10.98
C LEU A 143 -1.41 26.19 10.84
N ASN A 144 -2.57 25.59 10.62
CA ASN A 144 -3.85 26.29 10.51
C ASN A 144 -4.21 27.00 11.83
N GLU A 145 -3.99 26.38 12.99
CA GLU A 145 -4.18 26.98 14.31
C GLU A 145 -3.34 28.26 14.51
N LYS A 146 -2.20 28.36 13.82
CA LYS A 146 -1.33 29.54 13.83
C LYS A 146 -1.68 30.57 12.75
N GLY A 147 -2.78 30.36 12.01
CA GLY A 147 -3.18 31.20 10.88
C GLY A 147 -2.24 31.09 9.68
N ALA A 148 -1.42 30.04 9.58
CA ALA A 148 -0.56 29.82 8.43
C ALA A 148 -1.36 29.38 7.20
N ARG A 149 -0.85 29.69 6.01
CA ARG A 149 -1.43 29.22 4.74
C ARG A 149 -0.47 28.24 4.08
N ILE A 150 -1.00 27.06 3.73
CA ILE A 150 -0.20 26.01 3.09
C ILE A 150 -0.24 26.21 1.58
N THR A 151 0.87 26.66 1.00
CA THR A 151 0.99 26.92 -0.44
C THR A 151 1.58 25.74 -1.21
N VAL A 152 2.27 24.83 -0.54
CA VAL A 152 2.90 23.63 -1.12
C VAL A 152 2.74 22.45 -0.17
N PHE A 153 2.19 21.35 -0.67
CA PHE A 153 2.14 20.05 0.00
C PHE A 153 2.88 19.02 -0.84
N LYS A 154 3.86 18.35 -0.24
CA LYS A 154 4.60 17.24 -0.85
C LYS A 154 4.74 16.12 0.16
N SER A 155 4.36 14.91 -0.23
CA SER A 155 4.49 13.72 0.61
C SER A 155 5.09 12.58 -0.21
N PHE A 156 6.27 12.12 0.18
CA PHE A 156 6.98 11.07 -0.52
C PHE A 156 7.24 9.90 0.42
N CYS A 157 6.89 8.68 -0.01
CA CYS A 157 7.08 7.47 0.79
C CYS A 157 7.79 6.39 -0.03
N GLY A 158 8.63 5.57 0.61
CA GLY A 158 9.28 4.44 -0.06
C GLY A 158 9.74 3.38 0.92
N GLY A 159 9.32 2.13 0.70
CA GLY A 159 9.90 0.97 1.36
C GLY A 159 11.19 0.57 0.65
N LEU A 160 12.33 1.02 1.17
CA LEU A 160 13.65 0.81 0.59
C LEU A 160 14.50 -0.13 1.45
N ILE A 161 15.64 -0.56 0.91
CA ILE A 161 16.59 -1.38 1.64
C ILE A 161 17.53 -0.53 2.48
N ALA A 162 17.91 -1.05 3.64
CA ALA A 162 18.89 -0.40 4.51
C ALA A 162 20.28 -0.43 3.85
N PRO A 163 21.15 0.57 4.08
CA PRO A 163 22.45 0.66 3.40
C PRO A 163 23.31 -0.61 3.51
N GLN A 164 23.30 -1.28 4.65
CA GLN A 164 24.04 -2.53 4.89
C GLN A 164 23.48 -3.74 4.11
N SER A 165 22.29 -3.62 3.54
CA SER A 165 21.63 -4.66 2.74
C SER A 165 21.50 -4.26 1.27
N ASP A 166 22.07 -3.12 0.89
CA ASP A 166 22.10 -2.58 -0.46
C ASP A 166 23.27 -3.17 -1.24
N ASN A 167 23.03 -4.32 -1.86
CA ASN A 167 24.05 -5.15 -2.49
C ASN A 167 23.66 -5.62 -3.90
N ASN A 168 22.72 -4.92 -4.54
CA ASN A 168 22.31 -5.20 -5.92
C ASN A 168 22.22 -3.90 -6.72
N PRO A 169 22.40 -3.94 -8.05
CA PRO A 169 22.41 -2.72 -8.87
C PRO A 169 21.05 -2.00 -8.89
N TRP A 170 19.95 -2.68 -8.57
CA TRP A 170 18.62 -2.08 -8.47
C TRP A 170 18.42 -1.20 -7.24
N ASN A 171 19.29 -1.32 -6.23
CA ASN A 171 19.15 -0.69 -4.93
C ASN A 171 17.73 -0.88 -4.32
N TYR A 172 17.12 -2.03 -4.62
CA TYR A 172 15.75 -2.38 -4.25
C TYR A 172 15.60 -3.89 -4.07
N LYS A 173 14.73 -4.30 -3.15
CA LYS A 173 14.33 -5.69 -2.94
C LYS A 173 12.82 -5.74 -2.68
N PHE A 174 12.17 -6.80 -3.15
CA PHE A 174 10.75 -7.02 -2.86
C PHE A 174 10.57 -7.43 -1.39
N THR A 175 10.07 -6.49 -0.58
CA THR A 175 9.77 -6.71 0.86
C THR A 175 8.28 -6.94 1.14
N TRP A 176 7.45 -6.76 0.12
CA TRP A 176 5.99 -6.90 0.12
C TRP A 176 5.54 -7.48 -1.23
N ASN A 177 4.23 -7.56 -1.49
CA ASN A 177 3.69 -8.20 -2.70
C ASN A 177 4.31 -7.61 -3.99
N PRO A 178 5.12 -8.38 -4.75
CA PRO A 178 5.81 -7.88 -5.95
C PRO A 178 4.85 -7.37 -7.03
N LYS A 179 3.66 -7.96 -7.13
CA LYS A 179 2.63 -7.55 -8.10
C LYS A 179 2.30 -6.06 -7.98
N ASN A 180 2.27 -5.52 -6.77
CA ASN A 180 1.95 -4.11 -6.57
C ASN A 180 3.07 -3.16 -7.03
N VAL A 181 4.33 -3.63 -7.03
CA VAL A 181 5.45 -2.88 -7.62
C VAL A 181 5.38 -2.97 -9.14
N ILE A 182 5.04 -4.15 -9.68
CA ILE A 182 4.90 -4.38 -11.13
C ILE A 182 3.82 -3.49 -11.74
N LEU A 183 2.70 -3.34 -11.05
CA LEU A 183 1.58 -2.52 -11.51
C LEU A 183 1.67 -1.04 -11.08
N ALA A 184 2.77 -0.63 -10.44
CA ALA A 184 2.94 0.75 -10.01
C ALA A 184 2.93 1.69 -11.22
N GLY A 185 2.12 2.75 -11.17
CA GLY A 185 1.99 3.71 -12.26
C GLY A 185 1.00 3.33 -13.36
N ASN A 186 0.46 2.10 -13.39
CA ASN A 186 -0.44 1.65 -14.47
C ASN A 186 -1.72 2.50 -14.61
N ALA A 187 -2.17 3.14 -13.53
CA ALA A 187 -3.29 4.08 -13.55
C ALA A 187 -2.92 5.49 -14.04
N GLY A 188 -1.69 5.69 -14.52
CA GLY A 188 -1.12 7.01 -14.73
C GLY A 188 -0.89 7.76 -13.42
N ALA A 189 -0.62 9.06 -13.53
CA ALA A 189 -0.52 9.94 -12.38
C ALA A 189 -1.06 11.34 -12.69
N SER A 190 -1.58 12.02 -11.67
CA SER A 190 -1.99 13.42 -11.77
C SER A 190 -1.67 14.18 -10.48
N TYR A 191 -1.18 15.40 -10.59
CA TYR A 191 -0.88 16.24 -9.44
C TYR A 191 -0.94 17.74 -9.77
N LEU A 192 -1.03 18.58 -8.74
CA LEU A 192 -1.01 20.03 -8.88
C LEU A 192 0.43 20.53 -8.75
N LYS A 193 0.90 21.38 -9.67
CA LYS A 193 2.22 22.03 -9.59
C LYS A 193 2.16 23.45 -10.12
N ASN A 194 2.53 24.40 -9.25
CA ASN A 194 2.51 25.84 -9.52
C ASN A 194 1.16 26.33 -10.09
N GLY A 195 0.05 25.78 -9.60
CA GLY A 195 -1.30 26.14 -10.01
C GLY A 195 -1.81 25.43 -11.27
N SER A 196 -0.99 24.61 -11.93
CA SER A 196 -1.39 23.82 -13.10
C SER A 196 -1.48 22.35 -12.76
N ILE A 197 -2.51 21.68 -13.27
CA ILE A 197 -2.62 20.22 -13.22
C ILE A 197 -1.60 19.62 -14.19
N LYS A 198 -0.84 18.64 -13.71
CA LYS A 198 0.04 17.79 -14.50
C LYS A 198 -0.54 16.39 -14.50
N THR A 199 -0.69 15.81 -15.69
CA THR A 199 -1.23 14.47 -15.90
C THR A 199 -0.25 13.69 -16.76
N PHE A 200 -0.04 12.43 -16.41
CA PHE A 200 0.90 11.52 -17.06
C PHE A 200 0.20 10.20 -17.32
N ASP A 201 0.28 9.74 -18.56
CA ASP A 201 -0.07 8.36 -18.90
C ASP A 201 0.98 7.40 -18.33
N TYR A 202 0.68 6.09 -18.33
CA TYR A 202 1.54 5.09 -17.69
C TYR A 202 3.00 5.15 -18.17
N ASN A 203 3.23 5.27 -19.48
CA ASN A 203 4.55 5.37 -20.12
C ASN A 203 5.31 6.67 -19.81
N GLN A 204 4.69 7.62 -19.11
CA GLN A 204 5.30 8.89 -18.73
C GLN A 204 5.60 8.97 -17.23
N VAL A 205 5.08 8.04 -16.42
CA VAL A 205 5.21 8.10 -14.95
C VAL A 205 6.67 8.02 -14.50
N PHE A 206 7.45 7.10 -15.08
CA PHE A 206 8.83 6.85 -14.66
C PHE A 206 9.87 7.76 -15.33
N SER A 207 9.47 8.51 -16.36
CA SER A 207 10.30 9.54 -17.00
C SER A 207 10.11 10.94 -16.40
N ASN A 208 9.04 11.16 -15.62
CA ASN A 208 8.74 12.43 -14.97
C ASN A 208 8.98 12.38 -13.46
N LEU A 209 10.25 12.58 -13.07
CA LEU A 209 10.72 12.40 -11.71
C LEU A 209 10.96 13.71 -10.97
N GLU A 210 10.72 13.71 -9.66
CA GLU A 210 11.22 14.73 -8.74
C GLU A 210 12.45 14.22 -7.99
N LYS A 211 13.53 15.01 -7.98
CA LYS A 211 14.70 14.72 -7.15
C LYS A 211 14.43 15.14 -5.71
N VAL A 212 14.65 14.23 -4.76
CA VAL A 212 14.40 14.45 -3.34
C VAL A 212 15.68 14.23 -2.56
N SER A 213 16.20 15.29 -1.94
CA SER A 213 17.36 15.19 -1.04
C SER A 213 16.87 14.94 0.38
N ILE A 214 17.29 13.82 0.97
CA ILE A 214 16.95 13.47 2.35
C ILE A 214 18.19 13.71 3.22
N PRO A 215 18.10 14.57 4.26
CA PRO A 215 19.20 14.81 5.18
C PRO A 215 19.80 13.51 5.70
N ASN A 216 21.13 13.39 5.68
CA ASN A 216 21.90 12.22 6.11
C ASN A 216 21.67 10.92 5.31
N HIS A 217 20.81 10.93 4.27
CA HIS A 217 20.50 9.74 3.46
C HIS A 217 20.77 9.92 1.97
N GLY A 218 21.05 11.14 1.52
CA GLY A 218 21.49 11.46 0.16
C GLY A 218 20.33 11.74 -0.79
N LEU A 219 20.61 11.55 -2.08
CA LEU A 219 19.68 11.86 -3.16
C LEU A 219 18.80 10.66 -3.51
N PHE A 220 17.52 10.93 -3.71
CA PHE A 220 16.50 9.99 -4.17
C PHE A 220 15.75 10.58 -5.37
N GLU A 221 14.99 9.72 -6.03
CA GLU A 221 14.04 10.11 -7.06
C GLU A 221 12.63 9.69 -6.65
N SER A 222 11.65 10.48 -7.03
CA SER A 222 10.24 10.20 -6.81
C SER A 222 9.49 10.27 -8.12
N TYR A 223 8.78 9.19 -8.46
CA TYR A 223 7.70 9.25 -9.45
C TYR A 223 6.37 9.56 -8.76
N ALA A 224 5.45 10.21 -9.48
CA ALA A 224 4.14 10.55 -8.93
C ALA A 224 3.29 9.30 -8.71
N ASN A 225 2.56 9.25 -7.58
CA ASN A 225 1.75 8.10 -7.21
C ASN A 225 0.26 8.40 -7.47
N ARG A 226 -0.30 7.81 -8.54
CA ARG A 226 -1.72 7.94 -8.92
C ARG A 226 -2.16 9.41 -8.97
N ASP A 227 -3.41 9.69 -8.62
CA ASP A 227 -3.96 11.03 -8.52
C ASP A 227 -3.73 11.63 -7.11
N SER A 228 -3.05 12.78 -7.06
CA SER A 228 -2.85 13.57 -5.84
C SER A 228 -3.91 14.67 -5.65
N LEU A 229 -4.75 14.96 -6.65
CA LEU A 229 -5.64 16.12 -6.65
C LEU A 229 -6.72 16.02 -5.56
N HIS A 230 -7.23 14.81 -5.30
CA HIS A 230 -8.24 14.59 -4.26
C HIS A 230 -7.76 14.98 -2.85
N TYR A 231 -6.45 14.99 -2.59
CA TYR A 231 -5.89 15.45 -1.31
C TYR A 231 -6.12 16.94 -1.05
N GLN A 232 -6.36 17.74 -2.09
CA GLN A 232 -6.71 19.15 -1.91
C GLN A 232 -7.95 19.30 -1.03
N LYS A 233 -9.01 18.55 -1.34
CA LYS A 233 -10.24 18.55 -0.56
C LYS A 233 -10.06 17.74 0.73
N LYS A 234 -9.44 16.56 0.66
CA LYS A 234 -9.29 15.65 1.80
C LYS A 234 -8.55 16.29 2.98
N TYR A 235 -7.53 17.12 2.70
CA TYR A 235 -6.70 17.79 3.71
C TYR A 235 -6.97 19.29 3.83
N ASN A 236 -8.04 19.80 3.22
CA ASN A 236 -8.38 21.22 3.23
C ASN A 236 -7.23 22.16 2.80
N LEU A 237 -6.56 21.81 1.69
CA LEU A 237 -5.41 22.53 1.13
C LEU A 237 -5.83 23.53 0.04
N SER A 238 -6.84 24.37 0.30
CA SER A 238 -7.42 25.27 -0.71
C SER A 238 -6.42 26.28 -1.29
N ASP A 239 -5.46 26.73 -0.48
CA ASP A 239 -4.44 27.70 -0.89
C ASP A 239 -3.23 27.06 -1.60
N ALA A 240 -3.13 25.73 -1.57
CA ALA A 240 -1.97 25.05 -2.13
C ALA A 240 -1.93 25.17 -3.65
N LYS A 241 -0.79 25.60 -4.19
CA LYS A 241 -0.49 25.65 -5.62
C LYS A 241 0.32 24.45 -6.09
N THR A 242 0.83 23.64 -5.16
CA THR A 242 1.50 22.38 -5.46
C THR A 242 1.03 21.33 -4.47
N ILE A 243 0.52 20.21 -4.95
CA ILE A 243 0.06 19.07 -4.16
C ILE A 243 0.54 17.82 -4.87
N VAL A 244 1.56 17.17 -4.32
CA VAL A 244 2.19 15.99 -4.93
C VAL A 244 2.35 14.90 -3.88
N ARG A 245 1.87 13.71 -4.19
CA ARG A 245 2.28 12.48 -3.54
C ARG A 245 3.10 11.63 -4.49
N GLY A 246 4.15 11.00 -3.98
CA GLY A 246 5.04 10.23 -4.82
C GLY A 246 5.73 9.09 -4.09
N THR A 247 6.28 8.19 -4.88
CA THR A 247 6.99 7.01 -4.39
C THR A 247 8.49 7.21 -4.52
N LEU A 248 9.21 7.13 -3.39
CA LEU A 248 10.66 7.27 -3.35
C LEU A 248 11.37 6.00 -3.83
N ARG A 249 12.43 6.20 -4.60
CA ARG A 249 13.41 5.19 -5.01
C ARG A 249 14.82 5.78 -5.00
N LYS A 250 15.81 4.90 -4.95
CA LYS A 250 17.20 5.28 -5.20
C LYS A 250 17.35 5.70 -6.66
N VAL A 251 18.26 6.66 -6.89
CA VAL A 251 18.51 7.21 -8.22
C VAL A 251 18.86 6.10 -9.21
N GLY A 252 18.24 6.12 -10.39
CA GLY A 252 18.45 5.15 -11.46
C GLY A 252 17.45 3.98 -11.47
N PHE A 253 16.62 3.82 -10.43
CA PHE A 253 15.57 2.80 -10.41
C PHE A 253 14.52 3.05 -11.49
N ALA A 254 13.93 4.24 -11.52
CA ALA A 254 12.79 4.57 -12.36
C ALA A 254 13.16 4.55 -13.84
N LYS A 255 14.34 5.07 -14.21
CA LYS A 255 14.83 5.01 -15.58
C LYS A 255 14.99 3.56 -16.07
N ALA A 256 15.54 2.68 -15.22
CA ALA A 256 15.66 1.26 -15.56
C ALA A 256 14.29 0.56 -15.58
N TRP A 257 13.38 0.91 -14.66
CA TRP A 257 12.03 0.35 -14.63
C TRP A 257 11.19 0.74 -15.85
N ASP A 258 11.39 1.96 -16.36
CA ASP A 258 10.71 2.48 -17.55
C ASP A 258 10.96 1.61 -18.80
N VAL A 259 12.09 0.89 -18.85
CA VAL A 259 12.36 -0.10 -19.91
C VAL A 259 11.28 -1.19 -19.93
N PHE A 260 10.95 -1.76 -18.78
CA PHE A 260 9.90 -2.78 -18.68
C PHE A 260 8.51 -2.23 -19.02
N VAL A 261 8.27 -0.95 -18.72
CA VAL A 261 7.01 -0.26 -19.07
C VAL A 261 6.91 -0.08 -20.58
N ASN A 262 7.94 0.48 -21.21
CA ASN A 262 7.97 0.75 -22.65
C ASN A 262 7.93 -0.54 -23.49
N LEU A 263 8.50 -1.62 -22.98
CA LEU A 263 8.43 -2.94 -23.59
C LEU A 263 7.09 -3.66 -23.33
N GLY A 264 6.23 -3.14 -22.44
CA GLY A 264 4.94 -3.75 -22.11
C GLY A 264 5.03 -4.96 -21.17
N MET A 265 6.19 -5.21 -20.55
CA MET A 265 6.45 -6.36 -19.67
C MET A 265 5.73 -6.27 -18.31
N THR A 266 5.15 -5.12 -18.00
CA THR A 266 4.42 -4.84 -16.75
C THR A 266 2.89 -4.85 -16.93
N SER A 267 2.41 -5.09 -18.15
CA SER A 267 0.98 -5.05 -18.46
C SER A 267 0.30 -6.40 -18.22
N GLU A 268 -0.92 -6.37 -17.68
CA GLU A 268 -1.77 -7.57 -17.45
C GLU A 268 -2.70 -7.90 -18.63
N SER A 269 -2.50 -7.27 -19.80
CA SER A 269 -3.30 -7.56 -20.99
C SER A 269 -3.14 -9.02 -21.43
N ILE A 270 -4.27 -9.70 -21.66
CA ILE A 270 -4.32 -11.09 -22.16
C ILE A 270 -3.65 -11.21 -23.55
N ASN A 271 -3.54 -10.11 -24.28
CA ASN A 271 -2.92 -10.07 -25.60
C ASN A 271 -1.39 -9.84 -25.55
N ASN A 272 -0.80 -9.68 -24.36
CA ASN A 272 0.64 -9.50 -24.25
C ASN A 272 1.36 -10.80 -24.60
N LYS A 273 2.29 -10.69 -25.54
CA LYS A 273 3.21 -11.78 -25.88
C LYS A 273 4.48 -11.64 -25.05
N LEU A 274 5.08 -12.77 -24.70
CA LEU A 274 6.45 -12.78 -24.20
C LEU A 274 7.35 -12.10 -25.24
N ILE A 275 8.26 -11.27 -24.74
CA ILE A 275 9.23 -10.57 -25.57
C ILE A 275 10.38 -11.52 -25.85
N ASP A 276 10.77 -11.61 -27.12
CA ASP A 276 11.94 -12.40 -27.52
C ASP A 276 13.21 -11.80 -26.90
N GLU A 277 14.09 -12.67 -26.41
CA GLU A 277 15.33 -12.27 -25.74
C GLU A 277 16.20 -11.37 -26.64
N LYS A 278 16.25 -11.62 -27.96
CA LYS A 278 17.02 -10.79 -28.89
C LYS A 278 16.44 -9.39 -29.01
N VAL A 279 15.10 -9.28 -29.01
CA VAL A 279 14.40 -7.99 -29.03
C VAL A 279 14.69 -7.21 -27.75
N PHE A 280 14.62 -7.89 -26.60
CA PHE A 280 14.97 -7.30 -25.31
C PHE A 280 16.43 -6.82 -25.31
N ASN A 281 17.39 -7.69 -25.63
CA ASN A 281 18.82 -7.35 -25.63
C ASN A 281 19.15 -6.23 -26.62
N SER A 282 18.60 -6.26 -27.83
CA SER A 282 18.79 -5.20 -28.82
C SER A 282 18.24 -3.86 -28.34
N TYR A 283 17.09 -3.86 -27.65
CA TYR A 283 16.55 -2.65 -27.02
C TYR A 283 17.49 -2.12 -25.93
N ILE A 284 17.97 -2.98 -25.01
CA ILE A 284 18.92 -2.58 -23.96
C ILE A 284 20.21 -1.99 -24.55
N GLU A 285 20.78 -2.63 -25.58
CA GLU A 285 21.97 -2.14 -26.27
C GLU A 285 21.73 -0.77 -26.93
N SER A 286 20.55 -0.57 -27.52
CA SER A 286 20.19 0.70 -28.18
C SER A 286 20.11 1.90 -27.22
N LEU A 287 19.86 1.66 -25.93
CA LEU A 287 19.80 2.72 -24.92
C LEU A 287 21.18 3.31 -24.59
N ASN A 288 22.26 2.55 -24.87
CA ASN A 288 23.65 2.94 -24.58
C ASN A 288 23.84 3.48 -23.14
N ASP A 289 23.23 2.82 -22.16
CA ASP A 289 23.27 3.19 -20.75
C ASP A 289 23.81 2.05 -19.90
N SER A 290 25.01 2.24 -19.33
CA SER A 290 25.69 1.21 -18.55
C SER A 290 25.01 0.88 -17.23
N ASP A 291 24.28 1.83 -16.62
CA ASP A 291 23.55 1.61 -15.37
C ASP A 291 22.30 0.76 -15.61
N ILE A 292 21.56 1.04 -16.70
CA ILE A 292 20.44 0.19 -17.14
C ILE A 292 20.95 -1.21 -17.46
N LYS A 293 22.02 -1.32 -18.26
CA LYS A 293 22.59 -2.61 -18.63
C LYS A 293 22.99 -3.44 -17.40
N SER A 294 23.71 -2.82 -16.45
CA SER A 294 24.11 -3.50 -15.20
C SER A 294 22.91 -3.98 -14.38
N LYS A 295 21.79 -3.27 -14.38
CA LYS A 295 20.56 -3.68 -13.70
C LYS A 295 19.86 -4.84 -14.42
N MET A 296 19.84 -4.84 -15.75
CA MET A 296 19.19 -5.88 -16.56
C MET A 296 19.99 -7.18 -16.61
N ASP A 297 21.32 -7.11 -16.53
CA ASP A 297 22.22 -8.27 -16.50
C ASP A 297 22.25 -8.98 -15.12
N TYR A 298 21.56 -8.44 -14.11
CA TYR A 298 21.56 -8.97 -12.74
C TYR A 298 20.62 -10.17 -12.59
N LEU A 299 21.16 -11.33 -12.21
CA LEU A 299 20.44 -12.61 -12.14
C LEU A 299 20.47 -13.31 -10.76
N ASP A 300 21.03 -12.68 -9.72
CA ASP A 300 21.12 -13.29 -8.37
C ASP A 300 19.76 -13.64 -7.74
#